data_AF-R9C8V4-F1
#
_entry.id   AF-R9C8V4-F1
#
_cell.length_a   1.000
_cell.length_b   1.000
_cell.length_c   1.000
_cell.angle_alpha   90.00
_cell.angle_beta   90.00
_cell.angle_gamma   90.00
#
_symmetry.space_group_name_H-M   'P 1'
#
loop_
_entity.id
_entity.type
_entity.pdbx_description
1 polymer ?
#
loop_
_entity_poly.entity_id
_entity_poly.type
_entity_poly.pdbx_seq_one_letter_code
_entity_poly.pdbx_strand_id
1 'polypeptide(L)'
;MSIVLFIAWLSFAIESDVSILKIVIILVFLVLASNYIINFIKNKNIKNKKIIIQGAYLVLTLAIFFTITNMIFRDVFIKDYNYSDKMLNKVDNLKIEDFNDVSKEDLLYFRAEKTPVAAYLYYGDEGEKNYLSYEIFESKYKWVVEYNFNKRIKFVNKIGVEYIEKKTSLPKGINVYMNEHGHRYTIISQNKMVEISSMDNVSEEELINVVYEKLFEK
;
A
#
# COMPACT_ATOMS: atom_id res chain seq x y z
N MET A 1 -37.22 -9.87 21.60
CA MET A 1 -36.13 -8.88 21.72
C MET A 1 -36.71 -7.53 21.30
N SER A 2 -36.76 -6.52 22.17
CA SER A 2 -37.35 -5.23 21.79
C SER A 2 -36.47 -4.51 20.76
N ILE A 3 -37.07 -3.76 19.85
CA ILE A 3 -36.35 -2.96 18.83
C ILE A 3 -35.31 -2.04 19.49
N VAL A 4 -35.60 -1.55 20.69
CA VAL A 4 -34.69 -0.72 21.50
C VAL A 4 -33.44 -1.50 21.92
N LEU A 5 -33.58 -2.74 22.38
CA LEU A 5 -32.43 -3.60 22.71
C LEU A 5 -31.60 -3.94 21.47
N PHE A 6 -32.25 -4.11 20.31
CA PHE A 6 -31.56 -4.36 19.05
C PHE A 6 -30.75 -3.14 18.58
N ILE A 7 -31.32 -1.94 18.68
CA ILE A 7 -30.63 -0.67 18.35
C ILE A 7 -29.46 -0.41 19.31
N ALA A 8 -29.64 -0.64 20.61
CA ALA A 8 -28.58 -0.47 21.60
C ALA A 8 -27.40 -1.44 21.37
N TRP A 9 -27.70 -2.69 21.00
CA TRP A 9 -26.69 -3.68 20.64
C TRP A 9 -25.92 -3.30 19.35
N LEU A 10 -26.63 -2.69 18.40
CA LEU A 10 -26.08 -2.14 17.16
C LEU A 10 -25.12 -0.98 17.41
N SER A 11 -25.49 -0.05 18.28
CA SER A 11 -24.64 1.10 18.65
C SER A 11 -23.35 0.63 19.33
N PHE A 12 -23.45 -0.30 20.29
CA PHE A 12 -22.29 -0.85 21.00
C PHE A 12 -21.31 -1.57 20.06
N ALA A 13 -21.83 -2.24 19.04
CA ALA A 13 -21.01 -2.98 18.08
C ALA A 13 -20.28 -2.09 17.07
N ILE A 14 -20.88 -0.95 16.70
CA ILE A 14 -20.25 0.06 15.84
C ILE A 14 -19.07 0.72 16.59
N GLU A 15 -19.22 0.96 17.89
CA GLU A 15 -18.17 1.50 18.77
C GLU A 15 -17.06 0.48 19.08
N SER A 16 -17.36 -0.82 19.16
CA SER A 16 -16.33 -1.82 19.48
C SER A 16 -15.25 -1.98 18.39
N ASP A 17 -13.99 -2.15 18.80
CA ASP A 17 -12.85 -2.49 17.92
C ASP A 17 -12.93 -3.89 17.32
N VAL A 18 -13.95 -4.68 17.68
CA VAL A 18 -14.10 -6.08 17.30
C VAL A 18 -14.60 -6.17 15.85
N SER A 19 -13.67 -6.31 14.90
CA SER A 19 -13.96 -6.47 13.46
C SER A 19 -14.99 -7.57 13.16
N ILE A 20 -15.03 -8.64 13.95
CA ILE A 20 -15.96 -9.77 13.79
C ILE A 20 -17.41 -9.33 14.01
N LEU A 21 -17.68 -8.49 15.02
CA LEU A 21 -19.03 -8.05 15.38
C LEU A 21 -19.62 -7.16 14.28
N LYS A 22 -18.78 -6.31 13.66
CA LYS A 22 -19.14 -5.47 12.50
C LYS A 22 -19.50 -6.30 11.27
N ILE A 23 -18.75 -7.36 10.99
CA ILE A 23 -19.04 -8.31 9.90
C ILE A 23 -20.38 -9.02 10.14
N VAL A 24 -20.61 -9.51 11.37
CA VAL A 24 -21.87 -10.20 11.73
C VAL A 24 -23.09 -9.29 11.55
N ILE A 25 -22.99 -8.02 11.95
CA ILE A 25 -24.09 -7.06 11.78
C ILE A 25 -24.38 -6.79 10.30
N ILE A 26 -23.35 -6.55 9.50
CA ILE A 26 -23.51 -6.33 8.06
C ILE A 26 -24.13 -7.56 7.40
N LEU A 27 -23.75 -8.77 7.81
CA LEU A 27 -24.35 -10.01 7.32
C LEU A 27 -25.84 -10.09 7.65
N VAL A 28 -26.23 -9.76 8.88
CA VAL A 28 -27.64 -9.73 9.29
C VAL A 28 -28.42 -8.74 8.42
N PHE A 29 -27.89 -7.52 8.21
CA PHE A 29 -28.52 -6.52 7.35
C PHE A 29 -28.65 -6.97 5.90
N LEU A 30 -27.60 -7.56 5.33
CA LEU A 30 -27.62 -8.05 3.95
C LEU A 30 -28.63 -9.18 3.77
N VAL A 31 -28.75 -10.09 4.74
CA VAL A 31 -29.76 -11.16 4.72
C VAL A 31 -31.18 -10.60 4.83
N LEU A 32 -31.41 -9.63 5.72
CA LEU A 32 -32.72 -8.97 5.87
C LEU A 32 -33.11 -8.21 4.60
N ALA A 33 -32.20 -7.42 4.02
CA ALA A 33 -32.41 -6.71 2.77
C ALA A 33 -32.68 -7.68 1.61
N SER A 34 -31.91 -8.77 1.52
CA SER A 34 -32.10 -9.83 0.53
C SER A 34 -33.51 -10.44 0.64
N ASN A 35 -33.94 -10.79 1.86
CA ASN A 35 -35.28 -11.33 2.09
C ASN A 35 -36.38 -10.33 1.72
N TYR A 36 -36.19 -9.05 2.03
CA TYR A 36 -37.12 -7.99 1.63
C TYR A 36 -37.24 -7.88 0.11
N ILE A 37 -36.11 -7.84 -0.61
CA ILE A 37 -36.06 -7.77 -2.08
C ILE A 37 -36.77 -9.00 -2.69
N ILE A 38 -36.48 -10.20 -2.20
CA ILE A 38 -37.11 -11.43 -2.70
C ILE A 38 -38.61 -11.44 -2.42
N ASN A 39 -39.06 -11.02 -1.24
CA ASN A 39 -40.49 -10.92 -0.94
C ASN A 39 -41.20 -9.86 -1.80
N PHE A 40 -40.54 -8.73 -2.05
CA PHE A 40 -41.06 -7.71 -2.95
C PHE A 40 -41.27 -8.25 -4.36
N ILE A 41 -40.29 -8.99 -4.90
CA ILE A 41 -40.39 -9.66 -6.21
C ILE A 41 -41.52 -10.71 -6.20
N LYS A 42 -41.63 -11.50 -5.12
CA LYS A 42 -42.69 -12.51 -4.97
C LYS A 42 -44.10 -11.91 -4.99
N ASN A 43 -44.28 -10.72 -4.43
CA ASN A 43 -45.60 -10.07 -4.34
C ASN A 43 -46.00 -9.30 -5.60
N LYS A 44 -45.10 -9.10 -6.57
CA LYS A 44 -45.40 -8.43 -7.85
C LYS A 44 -45.84 -9.43 -8.92
N ASN A 45 -46.75 -9.05 -9.80
CA ASN A 45 -47.20 -9.92 -10.89
C ASN A 45 -46.26 -9.83 -12.11
N ILE A 46 -45.09 -10.47 -12.02
CA ILE A 46 -44.00 -10.40 -13.02
C ILE A 46 -43.93 -11.70 -13.82
N LYS A 47 -43.81 -11.61 -15.15
CA LYS A 47 -43.57 -12.75 -16.03
C LYS A 47 -42.18 -13.36 -15.74
N ASN A 48 -42.05 -14.68 -15.82
CA ASN A 48 -40.80 -15.40 -15.51
C ASN A 48 -40.29 -15.20 -14.07
N LYS A 49 -41.18 -14.90 -13.11
CA LYS A 49 -40.86 -14.67 -11.68
C LYS A 49 -39.88 -15.69 -11.08
N LYS A 50 -40.02 -16.99 -11.42
CA LYS A 50 -39.14 -18.05 -10.91
C LYS A 50 -37.67 -17.83 -11.31
N ILE A 51 -37.42 -17.45 -12.56
CA ILE A 51 -36.07 -17.17 -13.08
C ILE A 51 -35.51 -15.90 -12.43
N ILE A 52 -36.34 -14.87 -12.28
CA ILE A 52 -35.93 -13.59 -11.67
C ILE A 52 -35.54 -13.79 -10.20
N ILE A 53 -36.30 -14.59 -9.44
CA ILE A 53 -35.98 -14.91 -8.05
C ILE A 53 -34.64 -15.66 -7.95
N GLN A 54 -34.41 -16.64 -8.83
CA GLN A 54 -33.13 -17.39 -8.86
C GLN A 54 -31.95 -16.49 -9.20
N GLY A 55 -32.11 -15.60 -10.20
CA GLY A 55 -31.09 -14.61 -10.56
C GLY A 55 -30.81 -13.63 -9.43
N ALA A 56 -31.85 -13.15 -8.74
CA ALA A 56 -31.71 -12.27 -7.59
C ALA A 56 -30.93 -12.94 -6.45
N TYR A 57 -31.22 -14.22 -6.13
CA TYR A 57 -30.43 -14.96 -5.16
C TYR A 57 -28.96 -15.04 -5.55
N LEU A 58 -28.65 -15.36 -6.82
CA LEU A 58 -27.27 -15.47 -7.28
C LEU A 58 -26.52 -14.14 -7.18
N VAL A 59 -27.13 -13.04 -7.62
CA VAL A 59 -26.53 -11.69 -7.52
C VAL A 59 -26.33 -11.28 -6.07
N LEU A 60 -27.30 -11.53 -5.19
CA LEU A 60 -27.19 -11.21 -3.77
C LEU A 60 -26.10 -12.04 -3.08
N THR A 61 -25.99 -13.33 -3.40
CA THR A 61 -24.91 -14.20 -2.88
C THR A 61 -23.54 -13.69 -3.32
N LEU A 62 -23.37 -13.30 -4.58
CA LEU A 62 -22.12 -12.71 -5.06
C LEU A 62 -21.82 -11.38 -4.36
N ALA A 63 -22.81 -10.51 -4.19
CA ALA A 63 -22.64 -9.24 -3.49
C ALA A 63 -22.19 -9.45 -2.04
N ILE A 64 -22.79 -10.41 -1.33
CA ILE A 64 -22.38 -10.79 0.03
C ILE A 64 -20.94 -11.31 0.03
N PHE A 65 -20.61 -12.23 -0.87
CA PHE A 65 -19.27 -12.80 -1.00
C PHE A 65 -18.21 -11.69 -1.19
N PHE A 66 -18.38 -10.82 -2.19
CA PHE A 66 -17.43 -9.74 -2.45
C PHE A 66 -17.32 -8.75 -1.28
N THR A 67 -18.43 -8.44 -0.60
CA THR A 67 -18.41 -7.54 0.55
C THR A 67 -17.60 -8.14 1.71
N ILE A 68 -17.84 -9.41 2.05
CA ILE A 68 -17.08 -10.12 3.09
C ILE A 68 -15.61 -10.20 2.70
N THR A 69 -15.31 -10.61 1.48
CA THR A 69 -13.93 -10.72 0.99
C THR A 69 -13.23 -9.38 1.09
N ASN A 70 -13.82 -8.29 0.61
CA ASN A 70 -13.21 -6.97 0.70
C ASN A 70 -13.01 -6.51 2.15
N MET A 71 -13.94 -6.79 3.06
CA MET A 71 -13.79 -6.44 4.48
C MET A 71 -12.70 -7.25 5.17
N ILE A 72 -12.66 -8.56 4.96
CA ILE A 72 -11.61 -9.42 5.51
C ILE A 72 -10.25 -9.02 4.92
N PHE A 73 -10.18 -8.79 3.61
CA PHE A 73 -8.94 -8.33 3.00
C PHE A 73 -8.50 -6.97 3.56
N ARG A 74 -9.43 -6.06 3.81
CA ARG A 74 -9.10 -4.76 4.41
C ARG A 74 -8.64 -4.90 5.85
N ASP A 75 -9.31 -5.70 6.68
CA ASP A 75 -8.96 -5.79 8.10
C ASP A 75 -7.74 -6.69 8.34
N VAL A 76 -7.63 -7.84 7.65
CA VAL A 76 -6.46 -8.73 7.75
C VAL A 76 -5.23 -8.16 7.05
N PHE A 77 -5.40 -7.41 5.94
CA PHE A 77 -4.26 -6.86 5.20
C PHE A 77 -4.02 -5.36 5.37
N ILE A 78 -4.80 -4.63 6.17
CA ILE A 78 -4.54 -3.19 6.42
C ILE A 78 -4.47 -2.88 7.92
N LYS A 79 -5.20 -3.58 8.80
CA LYS A 79 -5.24 -3.26 10.24
C LYS A 79 -4.09 -3.86 11.07
N ASP A 80 -3.53 -5.01 10.68
CA ASP A 80 -2.43 -5.67 11.42
C ASP A 80 -1.03 -5.14 11.08
N TYR A 81 -0.92 -4.04 10.33
CA TYR A 81 0.37 -3.45 9.98
C TYR A 81 0.79 -2.32 10.91
N ASN A 82 0.46 -2.44 12.20
CA ASN A 82 1.20 -1.70 13.22
C ASN A 82 2.69 -2.07 13.08
N TYR A 83 3.47 -1.07 12.66
CA TYR A 83 4.93 -0.98 12.67
C TYR A 83 5.63 -2.30 13.01
N SER A 84 5.78 -3.20 12.02
CA SER A 84 6.61 -4.38 12.26
C SER A 84 8.02 -3.91 12.57
N ASP A 85 8.65 -4.39 13.65
CA ASP A 85 10.06 -4.11 14.02
C ASP A 85 11.04 -4.26 12.84
N LYS A 86 10.69 -5.11 11.86
CA LYS A 86 11.45 -5.30 10.62
C LYS A 86 11.47 -4.09 9.67
N MET A 87 10.48 -3.20 9.73
CA MET A 87 10.44 -1.94 8.97
C MET A 87 11.10 -0.81 9.75
N LEU A 88 11.00 -0.79 11.08
CA LEU A 88 11.79 0.11 11.94
C LEU A 88 13.30 -0.13 11.74
N ASN A 89 13.74 -1.40 11.67
CA ASN A 89 15.11 -1.76 11.30
C ASN A 89 15.53 -1.34 9.88
N LYS A 90 14.61 -0.88 9.02
CA LYS A 90 14.95 -0.34 7.68
C LYS A 90 15.10 1.17 7.68
N VAL A 91 14.26 1.85 8.46
CA VAL A 91 14.40 3.28 8.78
C VAL A 91 15.79 3.56 9.37
N ASP A 92 16.37 2.58 10.09
CA ASP A 92 17.71 2.71 10.66
C ASP A 92 18.89 2.54 9.70
N ASN A 93 18.69 2.13 8.44
CA ASN A 93 19.82 1.70 7.60
C ASN A 93 20.45 2.79 6.75
N LEU A 94 19.65 3.75 6.28
CA LEU A 94 20.12 4.90 5.53
C LEU A 94 19.61 6.14 6.23
N LYS A 95 20.53 6.89 6.84
CA LYS A 95 20.25 8.12 7.57
C LYS A 95 21.03 9.28 6.98
N ILE A 96 20.67 10.49 7.38
CA ILE A 96 21.30 11.68 6.82
C ILE A 96 22.76 11.82 7.29
N GLU A 97 23.12 11.23 8.43
CA GLU A 97 24.49 11.13 8.94
C GLU A 97 25.41 10.33 8.03
N ASP A 98 24.86 9.41 7.23
CA ASP A 98 25.63 8.67 6.22
C ASP A 98 26.18 9.59 5.11
N PHE A 99 25.69 10.84 5.05
CA PHE A 99 26.11 11.90 4.12
C PHE A 99 26.84 13.06 4.81
N ASN A 100 27.43 12.83 5.99
CA ASN A 100 28.16 13.84 6.77
C ASN A 100 27.31 15.08 7.12
N ASP A 101 26.02 14.86 7.37
CA ASP A 101 25.07 15.84 7.89
C ASP A 101 24.59 15.44 9.30
N VAL A 102 23.81 16.30 9.93
CA VAL A 102 23.25 16.07 11.27
C VAL A 102 21.74 16.21 11.21
N SER A 103 20.98 15.18 11.60
CA SER A 103 19.52 15.22 11.64
C SER A 103 19.00 16.27 12.63
N LYS A 104 18.00 17.04 12.19
CA LYS A 104 17.13 17.82 13.07
C LYS A 104 15.97 16.91 13.49
N GLU A 105 16.21 16.06 14.48
CA GLU A 105 15.33 14.93 14.88
C GLU A 105 13.82 15.25 14.91
N ASP A 106 13.44 16.49 15.26
CA ASP A 106 12.05 16.98 15.26
C ASP A 106 11.33 16.93 13.89
N LEU A 107 12.08 16.75 12.80
CA LEU A 107 11.60 16.78 11.41
C LEU A 107 11.70 15.43 10.69
N LEU A 108 12.03 14.36 11.43
CA LEU A 108 12.04 13.01 10.91
C LEU A 108 10.61 12.50 10.68
N TYR A 109 10.32 12.07 9.46
CA TYR A 109 9.04 11.48 9.08
C TYR A 109 9.26 10.21 8.27
N PHE A 110 8.54 9.15 8.63
CA PHE A 110 8.50 7.93 7.84
C PHE A 110 7.10 7.33 7.80
N ARG A 111 6.83 6.59 6.73
CA ARG A 111 5.62 5.82 6.55
C ARG A 111 5.97 4.45 6.00
N ALA A 112 5.66 3.41 6.76
CA ALA A 112 5.84 2.03 6.32
C ALA A 112 4.48 1.39 6.05
N GLU A 113 4.37 0.71 4.91
CA GLU A 113 3.21 -0.10 4.54
C GLU A 113 3.68 -1.48 4.11
N LYS A 114 2.91 -2.52 4.40
CA LYS A 114 3.22 -3.86 3.94
C LYS A 114 1.94 -4.58 3.58
N THR A 115 2.05 -5.44 2.58
CA THR A 115 0.98 -6.25 2.02
C THR A 115 1.52 -7.67 1.82
N PRO A 116 0.66 -8.66 1.49
CA PRO A 116 1.13 -10.03 1.20
C PRO A 116 2.11 -10.12 0.05
N VAL A 117 2.05 -9.16 -0.88
CA VAL A 117 2.81 -9.18 -2.13
C VAL A 117 3.95 -8.17 -2.15
N ALA A 118 3.93 -7.13 -1.30
CA ALA A 118 4.93 -6.07 -1.32
C ALA A 118 5.07 -5.35 0.03
N ALA A 119 6.21 -4.70 0.22
CA ALA A 119 6.52 -3.81 1.32
C ALA A 119 6.92 -2.45 0.74
N TYR A 120 6.48 -1.38 1.39
CA TYR A 120 6.78 0.01 1.03
C TYR A 120 7.27 0.77 2.27
N LEU A 121 8.26 1.63 2.09
CA LEU A 121 8.75 2.56 3.10
C LEU A 121 9.01 3.90 2.43
N TYR A 122 8.40 4.97 2.94
CA TYR A 122 8.82 6.34 2.71
C TYR A 122 9.62 6.82 3.93
N TYR A 123 10.74 7.50 3.69
CA TYR A 123 11.55 8.15 4.71
C TYR A 123 11.86 9.59 4.27
N GLY A 124 11.81 10.51 5.23
CA GLY A 124 12.15 11.91 5.09
C GLY A 124 12.82 12.42 6.36
N ASP A 125 13.94 13.10 6.24
CA ASP A 125 14.72 13.62 7.36
C ASP A 125 15.42 14.92 6.95
N GLU A 126 15.24 15.96 7.75
CA GLU A 126 15.85 17.27 7.50
C GLU A 126 17.14 17.40 8.30
N GLY A 127 18.24 17.63 7.59
CA GLY A 127 19.53 17.89 8.19
C GLY A 127 19.83 19.37 8.37
N GLU A 128 21.03 19.67 8.85
CA GLU A 128 21.55 21.03 8.86
C GLU A 128 21.81 21.55 7.45
N LYS A 129 22.25 20.70 6.51
CA LYS A 129 22.67 21.11 5.16
C LYS A 129 21.75 20.58 4.06
N ASN A 130 21.23 19.37 4.19
CA ASN A 130 20.48 18.67 3.15
C ASN A 130 19.15 18.13 3.68
N TYR A 131 18.33 17.62 2.75
CA TYR A 131 17.12 16.87 3.07
C TYR A 131 17.24 15.47 2.46
N LEU A 132 17.18 14.43 3.30
CA LEU A 132 17.17 13.04 2.86
C LEU A 132 15.73 12.59 2.68
N SER A 133 15.35 12.26 1.44
CA SER A 133 14.08 11.63 1.16
C SER A 133 14.24 10.49 0.17
N TYR A 134 13.73 9.32 0.58
CA TYR A 134 13.74 8.13 -0.22
C TYR A 134 12.50 7.26 -0.01
N GLU A 135 12.20 6.47 -1.04
CA GLU A 135 11.16 5.46 -1.05
C GLU A 135 11.78 4.10 -1.32
N ILE A 136 11.43 3.08 -0.54
CA ILE A 136 11.80 1.68 -0.76
C ILE A 136 10.55 0.88 -1.09
N PHE A 137 10.57 0.17 -2.22
CA PHE A 137 9.58 -0.82 -2.59
C PHE A 137 10.22 -2.19 -2.73
N GLU A 138 9.72 -3.18 -2.00
CA GLU A 138 10.23 -4.55 -2.00
C GLU A 138 9.14 -5.58 -2.25
N SER A 139 9.50 -6.64 -2.95
CA SER A 139 8.63 -7.81 -3.11
C SER A 139 9.44 -9.08 -3.29
N LYS A 140 8.94 -10.20 -2.75
CA LYS A 140 9.49 -11.53 -3.06
C LYS A 140 9.25 -11.93 -4.52
N TYR A 141 8.33 -11.25 -5.21
CA TYR A 141 7.94 -11.56 -6.57
C TYR A 141 8.55 -10.54 -7.54
N LYS A 142 9.47 -11.00 -8.40
CA LYS A 142 10.15 -10.16 -9.40
C LYS A 142 9.18 -9.30 -10.23
N TRP A 143 8.10 -9.92 -10.69
CA TRP A 143 7.11 -9.26 -11.53
C TRP A 143 6.40 -8.09 -10.82
N VAL A 144 6.30 -8.10 -9.49
CA VAL A 144 5.68 -7.01 -8.72
C VAL A 144 6.56 -5.78 -8.71
N VAL A 145 7.88 -5.95 -8.57
CA VAL A 145 8.85 -4.85 -8.63
C VAL A 145 8.92 -4.26 -10.03
N GLU A 146 8.98 -5.13 -11.05
CA GLU A 146 8.97 -4.71 -12.45
C GLU A 146 7.67 -3.97 -12.82
N TYR A 147 6.52 -4.46 -12.34
CA TYR A 147 5.24 -3.76 -12.50
C TYR A 147 5.25 -2.39 -11.83
N ASN A 148 5.76 -2.27 -10.60
CA ASN A 148 5.83 -1.00 -9.88
C ASN A 148 6.71 0.03 -10.61
N PHE A 149 7.90 -0.40 -11.04
CA PHE A 149 8.81 0.42 -11.84
C PHE A 149 8.15 0.88 -13.15
N ASN A 150 7.60 -0.04 -13.93
CA ASN A 150 6.95 0.29 -15.21
C ASN A 150 5.76 1.24 -15.02
N LYS A 151 4.99 1.07 -13.94
CA LYS A 151 3.89 1.98 -13.60
C LYS A 151 4.41 3.38 -13.26
N ARG A 152 5.51 3.48 -12.51
CA ARG A 152 6.17 4.75 -12.18
C ARG A 152 6.69 5.45 -13.43
N ILE A 153 7.45 4.75 -14.27
CA ILE A 153 7.97 5.28 -15.54
C ILE A 153 6.84 5.76 -16.47
N LYS A 154 5.77 4.98 -16.61
CA LYS A 154 4.59 5.40 -17.38
C LYS A 154 3.92 6.66 -16.82
N PHE A 155 3.91 6.84 -15.50
CA PHE A 155 3.33 8.01 -14.88
C PHE A 155 4.19 9.25 -15.10
N VAL A 156 5.51 9.17 -14.90
CA VAL A 156 6.43 10.30 -15.10
C VAL A 156 6.51 10.71 -16.57
N ASN A 157 6.53 9.75 -17.51
CA ASN A 157 6.51 10.06 -18.93
C ASN A 157 5.22 10.80 -19.35
N LYS A 158 4.07 10.48 -18.71
CA LYS A 158 2.80 11.18 -18.99
C LYS A 158 2.82 12.65 -18.57
N ILE A 159 3.62 13.01 -17.58
CA ILE A 159 3.80 14.39 -17.13
C ILE A 159 5.02 15.06 -17.80
N GLY A 160 5.58 14.42 -18.83
CA GLY A 160 6.68 14.97 -19.63
C GLY A 160 8.06 14.88 -18.97
N VAL A 161 8.26 13.95 -18.04
CA VAL A 161 9.56 13.70 -17.39
C VAL A 161 10.08 12.32 -17.82
N GLU A 162 11.28 12.27 -18.38
CA GLU A 162 11.94 11.03 -18.77
C GLU A 162 12.95 10.53 -17.72
N TYR A 163 13.15 9.21 -17.69
CA TYR A 163 14.19 8.56 -16.88
C TYR A 163 15.19 7.88 -17.79
N ILE A 164 16.48 8.19 -17.58
CA ILE A 164 17.60 7.73 -18.39
C ILE A 164 18.39 6.70 -17.59
N GLU A 165 18.67 5.54 -18.18
CA GLU A 165 19.53 4.53 -17.57
C GLU A 165 20.98 5.03 -17.49
N LYS A 166 21.57 4.91 -16.29
CA LYS A 166 22.93 5.33 -15.98
C LYS A 166 23.86 4.14 -15.99
N LYS A 167 25.04 4.31 -16.61
CA LYS A 167 26.14 3.35 -16.45
C LYS A 167 26.78 3.58 -15.08
N THR A 168 26.82 2.55 -14.25
CA THR A 168 27.42 2.59 -12.92
C THR A 168 28.43 1.45 -12.75
N SER A 169 29.24 1.54 -11.70
CA SER A 169 30.17 0.49 -11.26
C SER A 169 29.50 -0.59 -10.40
N LEU A 170 28.19 -0.47 -10.13
CA LEU A 170 27.46 -1.39 -9.26
C LEU A 170 27.41 -2.82 -9.86
N PRO A 171 27.25 -3.86 -9.01
CA PRO A 171 27.21 -5.24 -9.48
C PRO A 171 26.09 -5.52 -10.49
N LYS A 172 26.31 -6.54 -11.33
CA LYS A 172 25.32 -7.00 -12.30
C LYS A 172 23.98 -7.32 -11.63
N GLY A 173 22.90 -6.81 -12.20
CA GLY A 173 21.56 -6.98 -11.67
C GLY A 173 21.08 -5.80 -10.81
N ILE A 174 21.93 -4.79 -10.60
CA ILE A 174 21.54 -3.48 -10.10
C ILE A 174 21.56 -2.49 -11.26
N ASN A 175 20.41 -1.92 -11.59
CA ASN A 175 20.29 -0.87 -12.60
C ASN A 175 19.97 0.45 -11.91
N VAL A 176 20.50 1.55 -12.45
CA VAL A 176 20.23 2.90 -11.94
C VAL A 176 19.62 3.73 -13.05
N TYR A 177 18.52 4.40 -12.75
CA TYR A 177 17.86 5.35 -13.63
C TYR A 177 17.85 6.71 -12.96
N MET A 178 18.01 7.77 -13.74
CA MET A 178 17.98 9.14 -13.26
C MET A 178 16.92 9.90 -14.05
N ASN A 179 16.13 10.75 -13.40
CA ASN A 179 15.27 11.64 -14.15
C ASN A 179 16.12 12.62 -14.99
N GLU A 180 15.60 13.10 -16.11
CA GLU A 180 16.35 13.97 -17.02
C GLU A 180 16.84 15.30 -16.38
N HIS A 181 16.22 15.71 -15.26
CA HIS A 181 16.64 16.88 -14.50
C HIS A 181 17.76 16.60 -13.47
N GLY A 182 18.15 15.34 -13.24
CA GLY A 182 19.22 14.97 -12.31
C GLY A 182 18.86 15.09 -10.82
N HIS A 183 17.59 15.31 -10.50
CA HIS A 183 17.10 15.52 -9.12
C HIS A 183 16.62 14.24 -8.45
N ARG A 184 16.49 13.14 -9.20
CA ARG A 184 15.96 11.90 -8.66
C ARG A 184 16.55 10.67 -9.31
N TYR A 185 16.90 9.70 -8.48
CA TYR A 185 17.49 8.43 -8.87
C TYR A 185 16.57 7.28 -8.49
N THR A 186 16.52 6.26 -9.33
CA THR A 186 15.84 4.99 -9.08
C THR A 186 16.85 3.87 -9.23
N ILE A 187 17.16 3.19 -8.13
CA ILE A 187 18.05 2.03 -8.07
C ILE A 187 17.18 0.79 -7.96
N ILE A 188 17.32 -0.14 -8.91
CA ILE A 188 16.45 -1.31 -9.00
C ILE A 188 17.26 -2.61 -9.08
N SER A 189 16.76 -3.61 -8.37
CA SER A 189 17.20 -5.00 -8.38
C SER A 189 16.01 -5.92 -8.65
N GLN A 190 16.24 -7.24 -8.64
CA GLN A 190 15.17 -8.22 -8.89
C GLN A 190 13.97 -8.12 -7.93
N ASN A 191 14.21 -7.75 -6.67
CA ASN A 191 13.23 -7.83 -5.58
C ASN A 191 13.05 -6.51 -4.82
N LYS A 192 13.76 -5.45 -5.23
CA LYS A 192 13.78 -4.15 -4.55
C LYS A 192 13.98 -3.01 -5.54
N MET A 193 13.24 -1.92 -5.32
CA MET A 193 13.37 -0.64 -6.00
C MET A 193 13.51 0.43 -4.92
N VAL A 194 14.50 1.31 -5.06
CA VAL A 194 14.72 2.48 -4.20
C VAL A 194 14.67 3.73 -5.06
N GLU A 195 13.87 4.71 -4.68
CA GLU A 195 13.83 6.03 -5.32
C GLU A 195 14.35 7.06 -4.32
N ILE A 196 15.35 7.87 -4.68
CA ILE A 196 16.00 8.84 -3.79
C ILE A 196 16.19 10.18 -4.50
N SER A 197 16.00 11.28 -3.76
CA SER A 197 16.26 12.63 -4.28
C SER A 197 17.75 12.97 -4.24
N SER A 198 18.21 13.80 -5.17
CA SER A 198 19.55 14.39 -5.11
C SER A 198 19.72 15.26 -3.87
N MET A 199 20.95 15.46 -3.42
CA MET A 199 21.32 16.44 -2.39
C MET A 199 22.38 17.39 -2.94
N ASP A 200 22.32 18.66 -2.56
CA ASP A 200 23.17 19.70 -3.16
C ASP A 200 24.67 19.49 -2.90
N ASN A 201 25.01 18.91 -1.73
CA ASN A 201 26.40 18.74 -1.30
C ASN A 201 26.90 17.28 -1.36
N VAL A 202 26.15 16.38 -2.01
CA VAL A 202 26.52 14.97 -2.16
C VAL A 202 26.70 14.67 -3.63
N SER A 203 27.83 14.08 -4.00
CA SER A 203 28.06 13.72 -5.40
C SER A 203 27.11 12.59 -5.85
N GLU A 204 26.77 12.55 -7.14
CA GLU A 204 25.92 11.48 -7.70
C GLU A 204 26.49 10.09 -7.37
N GLU A 205 27.81 9.91 -7.53
CA GLU A 205 28.49 8.64 -7.28
C GLU A 205 28.44 8.25 -5.80
N GLU A 206 28.71 9.19 -4.89
CA GLU A 206 28.58 8.98 -3.45
C GLU A 206 27.15 8.62 -3.05
N LEU A 207 26.15 9.35 -3.55
CA LEU A 207 24.74 9.09 -3.29
C LEU A 207 24.36 7.66 -3.70
N ILE A 208 24.71 7.27 -4.93
CA ILE A 208 24.36 5.95 -5.47
C ILE A 208 25.06 4.83 -4.69
N ASN A 209 26.36 4.99 -4.38
CA ASN A 209 27.14 3.96 -3.70
C ASN A 209 26.69 3.78 -2.25
N VAL A 210 26.50 4.86 -1.49
CA VAL A 210 26.01 4.78 -0.11
C VAL A 210 24.63 4.13 -0.07
N VAL A 211 23.71 4.51 -0.96
CA VAL A 211 22.38 3.89 -1.03
C VAL A 211 22.48 2.40 -1.34
N TYR A 212 23.35 2.01 -2.27
CA TYR A 212 23.60 0.60 -2.58
C TYR A 212 24.13 -0.17 -1.36
N GLU A 213 25.19 0.31 -0.71
CA GLU A 213 25.79 -0.34 0.46
C GLU A 213 24.79 -0.50 1.60
N LYS A 214 24.05 0.58 1.92
CA LYS A 214 23.13 0.60 3.07
C LYS A 214 21.86 -0.20 2.84
N LEU A 215 21.32 -0.16 1.62
CA LEU A 215 20.00 -0.72 1.34
C LEU A 215 20.03 -1.99 0.50
N PHE A 216 21.09 -2.32 -0.23
CA PHE A 216 21.17 -3.51 -1.09
C PHE A 216 22.19 -4.54 -0.64
N GLU A 217 23.33 -4.14 -0.05
CA GLU A 217 24.45 -5.04 0.31
C GLU A 217 24.29 -5.73 1.69
N LYS A 218 23.08 -6.18 2.05
CA LYS A 218 22.82 -6.86 3.33
C LYS A 218 22.64 -8.37 3.21
#